data_AF-A0A724X194-F1
#
_entry.id   AF-A0A724X194-F1
#
_cell.length_a   1.000
_cell.length_b   1.000
_cell.length_c   1.000
_cell.angle_alpha   90.00
_cell.angle_beta   90.00
_cell.angle_gamma   90.00
#
_symmetry.space_group_name_H-M   'P 1'
#
loop_
_entity.id
_entity.type
_entity.pdbx_description
1 polymer ?
#
loop_
_entity_poly.entity_id
_entity_poly.type
_entity_poly.pdbx_seq_one_letter_code
_entity_poly.pdbx_strand_id
1 'polypeptide(L)'
;MKRRYAPLALSILLMSGVFVPLSTQPVKVEAAEQKYEKYQLDLLAQVNFERKMVGLNPVKLHPLLCKSAVNHETYLRLNGYAYAHNEVKGDKGFTGKTHEDRVKAVGYPSGFSAYETITKAGDDYTALMRSMIQKAPYHRDSMFSPVAEYIGFGYSKGGVVVTNAVINDNYNGEVFLNYPYNGQTNVDIAYYGDENPDPLKGTGLERSGIISTFTPSNLGSEKATM
;
A
#
# COMPACT_ATOMS: atom_id res chain seq x y z
N MET A 1 77.06 -15.01 52.16
CA MET A 1 75.94 -15.59 51.40
C MET A 1 75.60 -14.62 50.24
N LYS A 2 76.20 -14.83 49.05
CA LYS A 2 76.10 -13.90 47.92
C LYS A 2 74.90 -14.32 47.04
N ARG A 3 73.83 -13.53 47.00
CA ARG A 3 72.72 -13.71 46.06
C ARG A 3 73.05 -13.02 44.73
N ARG A 4 73.17 -13.83 43.68
CA ARG A 4 73.15 -13.43 42.27
C ARG A 4 71.77 -13.77 41.73
N TYR A 5 71.06 -12.81 41.13
CA TYR A 5 69.99 -13.10 40.17
C TYR A 5 70.01 -12.09 39.02
N ALA A 6 69.79 -12.66 37.83
CA ALA A 6 70.08 -12.20 36.48
C ALA A 6 68.99 -11.27 35.90
N PRO A 7 69.26 -10.55 34.79
CA PRO A 7 68.29 -9.65 34.16
C PRO A 7 67.18 -10.41 33.42
N LEU A 8 66.02 -9.75 33.38
CA LEU A 8 64.76 -10.13 32.77
C LEU A 8 64.92 -10.31 31.24
N ALA A 9 64.65 -11.52 30.73
CA ALA A 9 64.53 -11.77 29.30
C ALA A 9 63.10 -11.46 28.83
N LEU A 10 62.97 -10.51 27.91
CA LEU A 10 61.71 -10.15 27.25
C LEU A 10 61.41 -11.20 26.17
N SER A 11 60.47 -12.11 26.44
CA SER A 11 59.98 -13.07 25.45
C SER A 11 58.99 -12.38 24.50
N ILE A 12 59.41 -12.13 23.27
CA ILE A 12 58.53 -11.74 22.18
C ILE A 12 57.80 -13.01 21.71
N LEU A 13 56.52 -13.13 22.03
CA LEU A 13 55.65 -14.17 21.50
C LEU A 13 55.28 -13.78 20.05
N LEU A 14 55.88 -14.45 19.06
CA LEU A 14 55.44 -14.40 17.67
C LEU A 14 54.07 -15.11 17.57
N MET A 15 52.98 -14.34 17.63
CA MET A 15 51.68 -14.83 17.15
C MET A 15 51.74 -14.89 15.63
N SER A 16 51.80 -16.12 15.11
CA SER A 16 51.49 -16.42 13.72
C SER A 16 50.04 -16.02 13.44
N GLY A 17 49.83 -14.84 12.86
CA GLY A 17 48.53 -14.44 12.35
C GLY A 17 48.14 -15.34 11.19
N VAL A 18 47.05 -16.09 11.35
CA VAL A 18 46.37 -16.75 10.24
C VAL A 18 45.75 -15.64 9.39
N PHE A 19 46.39 -15.31 8.27
CA PHE A 19 45.81 -14.44 7.25
C PHE A 19 44.63 -15.19 6.62
N VAL A 20 43.41 -14.85 7.02
CA VAL A 20 42.21 -15.22 6.27
C VAL A 20 42.11 -14.22 5.12
N PRO A 21 42.26 -14.62 3.85
CA PRO A 21 42.06 -13.69 2.75
C PRO A 21 40.61 -13.23 2.77
N LEU A 22 40.41 -11.90 2.82
CA LEU A 22 39.11 -11.29 2.61
C LEU A 22 38.71 -11.60 1.15
N SER A 23 37.78 -12.54 0.97
CA SER A 23 37.21 -12.83 -0.35
C SER A 23 36.46 -11.58 -0.83
N THR A 24 37.04 -10.85 -1.78
CA THR A 24 36.39 -9.74 -2.47
C THR A 24 35.50 -10.22 -3.61
N GLN A 25 34.83 -11.37 -3.44
CA GLN A 25 33.79 -11.72 -4.39
C GLN A 25 32.61 -10.76 -4.19
N PRO A 26 32.17 -10.05 -5.24
CA PRO A 26 30.94 -9.29 -5.13
C PRO A 26 29.85 -10.30 -4.75
N VAL A 27 29.25 -10.12 -3.57
CA VAL A 27 28.01 -10.81 -3.23
C VAL A 27 27.03 -10.37 -4.29
N LYS A 28 26.82 -11.22 -5.28
CA LYS A 28 25.71 -11.11 -6.20
C LYS A 28 24.51 -11.30 -5.32
N VAL A 29 23.94 -10.19 -4.84
CA VAL A 29 22.62 -10.19 -4.24
C VAL A 29 21.72 -10.61 -5.40
N GLU A 30 21.52 -11.91 -5.56
CA GLU A 30 20.42 -12.43 -6.33
C GLU A 30 19.20 -11.73 -5.75
N ALA A 31 18.65 -10.80 -6.53
CA ALA A 31 17.38 -10.19 -6.25
C ALA A 31 16.41 -11.37 -6.14
N ALA A 32 16.13 -11.80 -4.91
CA ALA A 32 15.14 -12.83 -4.65
C ALA A 32 13.88 -12.37 -5.38
N GLU A 33 13.41 -13.17 -6.34
CA GLU A 33 12.16 -12.90 -7.03
C GLU A 33 11.11 -12.67 -5.96
N GLN A 34 10.63 -11.43 -5.87
CA GLN A 34 9.76 -11.04 -4.80
C GLN A 34 8.39 -11.64 -5.08
N LYS A 35 8.13 -12.77 -4.44
CA LYS A 35 6.93 -13.57 -4.68
C LYS A 35 5.73 -12.91 -4.01
N TYR A 36 4.78 -12.45 -4.80
CA TYR A 36 3.48 -11.97 -4.32
C TYR A 36 2.53 -13.14 -4.06
N GLU A 37 1.62 -12.93 -3.12
CA GLU A 37 0.54 -13.87 -2.85
C GLU A 37 -0.47 -13.88 -4.01
N LYS A 38 -1.14 -15.02 -4.23
CA LYS A 38 -2.10 -15.17 -5.34
C LYS A 38 -3.18 -14.07 -5.31
N TYR A 39 -3.75 -13.79 -4.15
CA TYR A 39 -4.79 -12.76 -4.03
C TYR A 39 -4.27 -11.36 -4.40
N GLN A 40 -3.00 -11.05 -4.13
CA GLN A 40 -2.42 -9.75 -4.49
C GLN A 40 -2.32 -9.60 -6.01
N LEU A 41 -1.95 -10.68 -6.70
CA LEU A 41 -1.88 -10.72 -8.16
C LEU A 41 -3.28 -10.65 -8.80
N ASP A 42 -4.26 -11.38 -8.25
CA ASP A 42 -5.64 -11.33 -8.74
C ASP A 42 -6.26 -9.94 -8.57
N LEU A 43 -6.06 -9.32 -7.40
CA LEU A 43 -6.52 -7.95 -7.11
C LEU A 43 -5.83 -6.92 -8.00
N LEU A 44 -4.51 -7.05 -8.23
CA LEU A 44 -3.78 -6.19 -9.17
C LEU A 44 -4.36 -6.30 -10.58
N ALA A 45 -4.61 -7.53 -11.05
CA ALA A 45 -5.16 -7.77 -12.38
C ALA A 45 -6.55 -7.12 -12.52
N GLN A 46 -7.39 -7.23 -11.49
CA GLN A 46 -8.71 -6.61 -11.47
C GLN A 46 -8.63 -5.07 -11.48
N VAL A 47 -7.81 -4.46 -10.62
CA VAL A 47 -7.63 -3.00 -10.59
C VAL A 47 -7.07 -2.50 -11.92
N ASN A 48 -6.04 -3.15 -12.47
CA ASN A 48 -5.43 -2.72 -13.72
C ASN A 48 -6.33 -2.95 -14.95
N PHE A 49 -7.20 -3.97 -14.93
CA PHE A 49 -8.24 -4.12 -15.94
C PHE A 49 -9.16 -2.90 -15.95
N GLU A 50 -9.69 -2.51 -14.78
CA GLU A 50 -10.61 -1.37 -14.67
C GLU A 50 -9.91 -0.04 -14.99
N ARG A 51 -8.67 0.17 -14.51
CA ARG A 51 -7.84 1.33 -14.86
C ARG A 51 -7.65 1.45 -16.37
N LYS A 52 -7.37 0.36 -17.07
CA LYS A 52 -7.24 0.34 -18.53
C LYS A 52 -8.54 0.75 -19.23
N MET A 53 -9.69 0.30 -18.74
CA MET A 53 -10.99 0.62 -19.34
C MET A 53 -11.34 2.10 -19.25
N VAL A 54 -10.79 2.81 -18.26
CA VAL A 54 -10.95 4.26 -18.10
C VAL A 54 -9.73 5.07 -18.56
N GLY A 55 -8.82 4.46 -19.31
CA GLY A 55 -7.68 5.15 -19.93
C GLY A 55 -6.50 5.47 -18.99
N LEU A 56 -6.44 4.87 -17.80
CA LEU A 56 -5.35 5.05 -16.85
C LEU A 56 -4.18 4.10 -17.09
N ASN A 57 -2.98 4.55 -16.74
CA ASN A 57 -1.80 3.71 -16.68
C ASN A 57 -1.96 2.62 -15.60
N PRO A 58 -1.46 1.39 -15.83
CA PRO A 58 -1.49 0.35 -14.80
C PRO A 58 -0.56 0.71 -13.64
N VAL A 59 -0.98 0.37 -12.42
CA VAL A 59 -0.13 0.40 -11.22
C VAL A 59 0.66 -0.90 -11.10
N LYS A 60 1.75 -0.85 -10.31
CA LYS A 60 2.57 -2.02 -9.99
C LYS A 60 2.42 -2.37 -8.52
N LEU A 61 2.45 -3.67 -8.20
CA LEU A 61 2.62 -4.08 -6.82
C LEU A 61 3.96 -3.61 -6.28
N HIS A 62 3.96 -3.12 -5.04
CA HIS A 62 5.18 -2.83 -4.31
C HIS A 62 5.22 -3.65 -3.01
N PRO A 63 6.30 -4.39 -2.74
CA PRO A 63 6.38 -5.31 -1.61
C PRO A 63 6.18 -4.65 -0.25
N LEU A 64 6.73 -3.44 -0.06
CA LEU A 64 6.58 -2.71 1.19
C LEU A 64 5.15 -2.19 1.37
N LEU A 65 4.45 -1.79 0.30
CA LEU A 65 3.04 -1.41 0.40
C LEU A 65 2.17 -2.63 0.73
N CYS A 66 2.44 -3.78 0.12
CA CYS A 66 1.80 -5.04 0.48
C CYS A 66 2.04 -5.39 1.95
N LYS A 67 3.29 -5.26 2.42
CA LYS A 67 3.62 -5.51 3.83
C LYS A 67 2.87 -4.56 4.77
N SER A 68 2.79 -3.26 4.44
CA SER A 68 2.03 -2.28 5.20
C SER A 68 0.54 -2.65 5.26
N ALA A 69 -0.05 -2.99 4.11
CA ALA A 69 -1.46 -3.37 4.02
C ALA A 69 -1.77 -4.66 4.79
N VAL A 70 -0.91 -5.68 4.71
CA VAL A 70 -1.05 -6.94 5.47
C VAL A 70 -0.91 -6.71 6.98
N ASN A 71 0.06 -5.90 7.40
CA ASN A 71 0.22 -5.54 8.81
C ASN A 71 -1.04 -4.84 9.34
N HIS A 72 -1.58 -3.90 8.56
CA HIS A 72 -2.75 -3.15 8.97
C HIS A 72 -4.01 -4.00 8.99
N GLU A 73 -4.22 -4.86 8.00
CA GLU A 73 -5.30 -5.85 8.00
C GLU A 73 -5.22 -6.74 9.26
N THR A 74 -4.02 -7.19 9.63
CA THR A 74 -3.80 -7.96 10.86
C THR A 74 -4.15 -7.15 12.10
N TYR A 75 -3.79 -5.87 12.16
CA TYR A 75 -4.18 -4.96 13.25
C TYR A 75 -5.71 -4.83 13.36
N LEU A 76 -6.41 -4.65 12.24
CA LEU A 76 -7.88 -4.53 12.22
C LEU A 76 -8.58 -5.81 12.68
N ARG A 77 -8.02 -6.98 12.36
CA ARG A 77 -8.51 -8.26 12.91
C ARG A 77 -8.39 -8.36 14.42
N LEU A 78 -7.33 -7.79 14.99
CA LEU A 78 -7.06 -7.88 16.43
C LEU A 78 -7.85 -6.86 17.24
N ASN A 79 -8.14 -5.68 16.66
CA ASN A 79 -8.66 -4.53 17.40
C ASN A 79 -10.03 -4.04 16.89
N GLY A 80 -10.52 -4.60 15.78
CA GLY A 80 -11.81 -4.24 15.16
C GLY A 80 -11.70 -3.13 14.10
N TYR A 81 -12.82 -2.85 13.44
CA TYR A 81 -12.90 -1.97 12.25
C TYR A 81 -13.59 -0.62 12.51
N ALA A 82 -13.87 -0.25 13.77
CA ALA A 82 -14.69 0.93 14.08
C ALA A 82 -13.98 2.28 13.79
N TYR A 83 -12.65 2.27 13.65
CA TYR A 83 -11.82 3.44 13.27
C TYR A 83 -10.71 3.02 12.31
N ALA A 84 -11.09 2.28 11.26
CA ALA A 84 -10.17 1.42 10.55
C ALA A 84 -8.92 2.13 10.00
N HIS A 85 -9.00 3.37 9.54
CA HIS A 85 -7.84 4.04 8.94
C HIS A 85 -6.70 4.39 9.91
N ASN A 86 -6.98 4.42 11.22
CA ASN A 86 -5.99 4.76 12.24
C ASN A 86 -5.69 3.56 13.15
N GLU A 87 -4.43 3.47 13.59
CA GLU A 87 -4.04 2.57 14.67
C GLU A 87 -3.77 3.34 15.97
N VAL A 88 -4.06 2.70 17.09
CA VAL A 88 -3.85 3.26 18.43
C VAL A 88 -2.56 2.69 19.03
N LYS A 89 -1.65 3.59 19.43
CA LYS A 89 -0.38 3.20 20.05
C LYS A 89 -0.63 2.43 21.35
N GLY A 90 -0.04 1.25 21.46
CA GLY A 90 -0.19 0.36 22.62
C GLY A 90 -1.08 -0.86 22.35
N ASP A 91 -1.92 -0.80 21.32
CA ASP A 91 -2.72 -1.94 20.89
C ASP A 91 -1.86 -3.02 20.22
N LYS A 92 -2.36 -4.27 20.26
CA LYS A 92 -1.66 -5.41 19.70
C LYS A 92 -1.56 -5.28 18.18
N GLY A 93 -0.36 -5.43 17.65
CA GLY A 93 -0.10 -5.34 16.21
C GLY A 93 0.07 -3.91 15.70
N PHE A 94 0.15 -2.90 16.58
CA PHE A 94 0.42 -1.51 16.17
C PHE A 94 1.73 -1.41 15.36
N THR A 95 1.65 -0.76 14.21
CA THR A 95 2.74 -0.48 13.28
C THR A 95 2.88 1.00 12.94
N GLY A 96 1.81 1.78 13.05
CA GLY A 96 1.83 3.22 12.80
C GLY A 96 0.44 3.84 12.87
N LYS A 97 0.34 5.08 13.37
CA LYS A 97 -0.94 5.72 13.63
C LYS A 97 -1.74 5.95 12.34
N THR A 98 -1.12 6.54 11.32
CA THR A 98 -1.75 6.80 10.01
C THR A 98 -1.26 5.80 8.96
N HIS A 99 -1.94 5.68 7.81
CA HIS A 99 -1.47 4.84 6.70
C HIS A 99 -0.06 5.25 6.22
N GLU A 100 0.26 6.55 6.18
CA GLU A 100 1.62 7.00 5.89
C GLU A 100 2.63 6.56 6.93
N ASP A 101 2.30 6.63 8.23
CA ASP A 101 3.19 6.18 9.30
C ASP A 101 3.48 4.68 9.16
N ARG A 102 2.47 3.87 8.79
CA ARG A 102 2.61 2.44 8.56
C ARG A 102 3.51 2.13 7.35
N VAL A 103 3.32 2.87 6.25
CA VAL A 103 4.16 2.76 5.05
C VAL A 103 5.61 3.17 5.34
N LYS A 104 5.83 4.23 6.12
CA LYS A 104 7.16 4.63 6.61
C LYS A 104 7.77 3.57 7.53
N ALA A 105 6.98 2.98 8.43
CA ALA A 105 7.44 1.98 9.40
C ALA A 105 7.95 0.68 8.75
N VAL A 106 7.43 0.32 7.57
CA VAL A 106 7.95 -0.82 6.80
C VAL A 106 9.16 -0.47 5.93
N GLY A 107 9.63 0.78 5.96
CA GLY A 107 10.84 1.24 5.28
C GLY A 107 10.62 1.78 3.87
N TYR A 108 9.40 2.17 3.50
CA TYR A 108 9.17 2.82 2.20
C TYR A 108 9.89 4.18 2.15
N PRO A 109 10.56 4.55 1.04
CA PRO A 109 11.29 5.81 0.94
C PRO A 109 10.41 7.03 1.22
N SER A 110 10.98 8.13 1.70
CA SER A 110 10.28 9.41 1.86
C SER A 110 9.95 10.08 0.52
N GLY A 111 9.07 11.08 0.53
CA GLY A 111 8.71 11.86 -0.67
C GLY A 111 7.57 11.25 -1.48
N PHE A 112 6.62 10.61 -0.80
CA PHE A 112 5.39 10.06 -1.36
C PHE A 112 4.19 10.64 -0.61
N SER A 113 3.04 10.61 -1.27
CA SER A 113 1.73 10.71 -0.65
C SER A 113 1.07 9.33 -0.68
N ALA A 114 0.45 8.88 0.41
CA ALA A 114 -0.25 7.59 0.42
C ALA A 114 -1.75 7.75 0.63
N TYR A 115 -2.52 6.85 0.02
CA TYR A 115 -3.96 6.76 0.19
C TYR A 115 -4.33 5.33 0.58
N GLU A 116 -5.39 5.20 1.36
CA GLU A 116 -5.86 3.91 1.83
C GLU A 116 -7.36 3.74 1.62
N THR A 117 -7.73 2.56 1.16
CA THR A 117 -9.10 2.11 1.03
C THR A 117 -9.25 0.79 1.81
N ILE A 118 -10.32 0.68 2.58
CA ILE A 118 -10.59 -0.49 3.43
C ILE A 118 -12.03 -0.93 3.18
N THR A 119 -12.23 -2.22 2.96
CA THR A 119 -13.55 -2.82 3.02
C THR A 119 -13.56 -4.00 3.98
N LYS A 120 -14.73 -4.24 4.55
CA LYS A 120 -15.04 -5.37 5.40
C LYS A 120 -16.38 -5.97 4.96
N ALA A 121 -16.58 -7.25 5.22
CA ALA A 121 -17.75 -8.07 4.92
C ALA A 121 -17.66 -8.92 3.64
N GLY A 122 -17.19 -10.15 3.80
CA GLY A 122 -17.12 -11.16 2.76
C GLY A 122 -15.79 -11.92 2.78
N ASP A 123 -15.79 -13.10 2.18
CA ASP A 123 -14.61 -13.98 2.09
C ASP A 123 -14.06 -14.10 0.65
N ASP A 124 -14.65 -13.39 -0.29
CA ASP A 124 -14.20 -13.32 -1.68
C ASP A 124 -13.55 -11.95 -1.94
N TYR A 125 -12.21 -11.92 -1.95
CA TYR A 125 -11.45 -10.69 -2.19
C TYR A 125 -11.74 -10.07 -3.56
N THR A 126 -12.08 -10.86 -4.58
CA THR A 126 -12.40 -10.33 -5.92
C THR A 126 -13.77 -9.66 -5.93
N ALA A 127 -14.74 -10.21 -5.20
CA ALA A 127 -16.06 -9.61 -5.02
C ALA A 127 -15.97 -8.32 -4.17
N LEU A 128 -15.18 -8.34 -3.09
CA LEU A 128 -14.90 -7.17 -2.26
C LEU A 128 -14.27 -6.04 -3.07
N MET A 129 -13.24 -6.34 -3.86
CA MET A 129 -12.60 -5.37 -4.75
C MET A 129 -13.55 -4.83 -5.81
N ARG A 130 -14.38 -5.70 -6.41
CA ARG A 130 -15.41 -5.27 -7.36
C ARG A 130 -16.37 -4.29 -6.71
N SER A 131 -16.81 -4.56 -5.48
CA SER A 131 -17.70 -3.69 -4.74
C SER A 131 -17.06 -2.32 -4.47
N MET A 132 -15.80 -2.28 -4.02
CA MET A 132 -15.09 -1.01 -3.80
C MET A 132 -14.98 -0.18 -5.08
N ILE A 133 -14.73 -0.80 -6.23
CA ILE A 133 -14.62 -0.08 -7.50
C ILE A 133 -16.00 0.38 -8.01
N GLN A 134 -17.03 -0.48 -7.95
CA GLN A 134 -18.32 -0.20 -8.56
C GLN A 134 -19.23 0.67 -7.69
N LYS A 135 -19.25 0.41 -6.38
CA LYS A 135 -20.28 0.90 -5.46
C LYS A 135 -19.81 2.00 -4.51
N ALA A 136 -18.51 2.24 -4.43
CA ALA A 136 -17.93 3.17 -3.46
C ALA A 136 -17.06 4.22 -4.17
N PRO A 137 -17.65 5.37 -4.57
CA PRO A 137 -16.98 6.41 -5.32
C PRO A 137 -15.66 6.91 -4.70
N TYR A 138 -15.60 7.16 -3.39
CA TYR A 138 -14.37 7.63 -2.75
C TYR A 138 -13.28 6.55 -2.72
N HIS A 139 -13.65 5.29 -2.49
CA HIS A 139 -12.72 4.15 -2.61
C HIS A 139 -12.17 4.05 -4.03
N ARG A 140 -13.05 4.14 -5.04
CA ARG A 140 -12.67 4.14 -6.45
C ARG A 140 -11.68 5.26 -6.76
N ASP A 141 -11.95 6.49 -6.34
CA ASP A 141 -11.11 7.65 -6.62
C ASP A 141 -9.65 7.42 -6.17
N SER A 142 -9.44 6.79 -5.01
CA SER A 142 -8.09 6.45 -4.53
C SER A 142 -7.36 5.46 -5.45
N MET A 143 -8.06 4.42 -5.93
CA MET A 143 -7.49 3.38 -6.79
C MET A 143 -7.35 3.86 -8.24
N PHE A 144 -8.12 4.86 -8.63
CA PHE A 144 -8.15 5.45 -9.97
C PHE A 144 -7.38 6.76 -10.05
N SER A 145 -6.64 7.11 -8.99
CA SER A 145 -5.70 8.22 -9.01
C SER A 145 -4.75 8.08 -10.21
N PRO A 146 -4.69 9.07 -11.11
CA PRO A 146 -3.86 8.98 -12.31
C PRO A 146 -2.35 9.08 -12.02
N VAL A 147 -2.03 9.54 -10.82
CA VAL A 147 -0.66 9.75 -10.32
C VAL A 147 -0.14 8.60 -9.48
N ALA A 148 -1.01 7.63 -9.16
CA ALA A 148 -0.59 6.40 -8.48
C ALA A 148 0.29 5.56 -9.41
N GLU A 149 1.48 5.20 -8.91
CA GLU A 149 2.40 4.29 -9.61
C GLU A 149 2.43 2.92 -8.95
N TYR A 150 2.30 2.89 -7.62
CA TYR A 150 2.42 1.68 -6.83
C TYR A 150 1.21 1.44 -5.94
N ILE A 151 0.88 0.16 -5.76
CA ILE A 151 -0.21 -0.31 -4.92
C ILE A 151 0.24 -1.51 -4.08
N GLY A 152 -0.42 -1.72 -2.94
CA GLY A 152 -0.25 -2.89 -2.10
C GLY A 152 -1.59 -3.36 -1.55
N PHE A 153 -1.71 -4.67 -1.34
CA PHE A 153 -2.93 -5.29 -0.83
C PHE A 153 -2.64 -6.16 0.40
N GLY A 154 -3.52 -6.03 1.39
CA GLY A 154 -3.66 -6.93 2.53
C GLY A 154 -5.05 -7.56 2.52
N TYR A 155 -5.12 -8.85 2.81
CA TYR A 155 -6.38 -9.58 2.83
C TYR A 155 -6.39 -10.61 3.96
N SER A 156 -7.49 -10.65 4.69
CA SER A 156 -7.91 -11.87 5.39
C SER A 156 -9.40 -12.11 5.15
N LYS A 157 -9.85 -13.34 5.40
CA LYS A 157 -11.27 -13.68 5.37
C LYS A 157 -12.07 -12.69 6.24
N GLY A 158 -12.89 -11.87 5.58
CA GLY A 158 -13.65 -10.79 6.20
C GLY A 158 -13.30 -9.36 5.75
N GLY A 159 -12.18 -9.11 5.05
CA GLY A 159 -11.83 -7.75 4.61
C GLY A 159 -10.58 -7.60 3.74
N VAL A 160 -10.52 -6.51 2.98
CA VAL A 160 -9.39 -6.12 2.12
C VAL A 160 -8.92 -4.73 2.51
N VAL A 161 -7.60 -4.55 2.64
CA VAL A 161 -6.92 -3.26 2.77
C VAL A 161 -6.14 -2.99 1.48
N VAL A 162 -6.34 -1.81 0.91
CA VAL A 162 -5.64 -1.30 -0.27
C VAL A 162 -4.82 -0.09 0.13
N THR A 163 -3.53 -0.09 -0.17
CA THR A 163 -2.64 1.05 0.07
C THR A 163 -1.99 1.48 -1.24
N ASN A 164 -2.20 2.73 -1.65
CA ASN A 164 -1.61 3.33 -2.84
C ASN A 164 -0.48 4.28 -2.43
N ALA A 165 0.60 4.32 -3.23
CA ALA A 165 1.61 5.37 -3.14
C ALA A 165 1.60 6.21 -4.42
N VAL A 166 1.50 7.52 -4.22
CA VAL A 166 1.65 8.55 -5.24
C VAL A 166 3.05 9.13 -5.12
N ILE A 167 3.81 9.06 -6.22
CA ILE A 167 5.21 9.51 -6.28
C ILE A 167 5.35 10.78 -7.10
N ASN A 168 4.37 11.09 -7.96
CA ASN A 168 4.38 12.30 -8.76
C ASN A 168 3.15 13.17 -8.48
N ASP A 169 3.23 13.95 -7.41
CA ASP A 169 2.20 14.95 -7.07
C ASP A 169 2.14 16.13 -8.07
N ASN A 170 3.12 16.24 -8.98
CA ASN A 170 3.22 17.29 -10.00
C ASN A 170 2.73 16.85 -11.39
N TYR A 171 1.98 15.75 -11.46
CA TYR A 171 1.46 15.26 -12.73
C TYR A 171 0.54 16.29 -13.40
N ASN A 172 0.89 16.68 -14.62
CA ASN A 172 0.16 17.61 -15.48
C ASN A 172 -0.37 16.92 -16.75
N GLY A 173 -0.44 15.59 -16.74
CA GLY A 173 -0.90 14.83 -17.89
C GLY A 173 -2.40 14.96 -18.09
N GLU A 174 -2.81 14.87 -19.35
CA GLU A 174 -4.22 14.84 -19.71
C GLU A 174 -4.81 13.46 -19.43
N VAL A 175 -5.76 13.39 -18.51
CA VAL A 175 -6.50 12.17 -18.19
C VAL A 175 -7.96 12.46 -18.36
N PHE A 176 -8.60 11.71 -19.26
CA PHE A 176 -10.05 11.71 -19.39
C PHE A 176 -10.59 10.42 -18.76
N LEU A 177 -11.02 10.54 -17.51
CA LEU A 177 -11.56 9.42 -16.76
C LEU A 177 -13.08 9.54 -16.72
N ASN A 178 -13.77 8.49 -17.16
CA ASN A 178 -15.21 8.37 -16.95
C ASN A 178 -15.53 6.96 -16.43
N TYR A 179 -16.10 6.89 -15.24
CA TYR A 179 -16.61 5.66 -14.66
C TYR A 179 -18.07 5.84 -14.25
N PRO A 180 -19.00 4.93 -14.61
CA PRO A 180 -18.81 3.76 -15.47
C PRO A 180 -18.35 4.13 -16.89
N TYR A 181 -17.53 3.28 -17.52
CA TYR A 181 -17.07 3.52 -18.89
C TYR A 181 -18.12 3.11 -19.93
N ASN A 182 -17.98 3.63 -21.16
CA ASN A 182 -18.89 3.32 -22.25
C ASN A 182 -18.92 1.80 -22.54
N GLY A 183 -20.12 1.22 -22.57
CA GLY A 183 -20.32 -0.21 -22.79
C GLY A 183 -20.05 -1.09 -21.57
N GLN A 184 -19.78 -0.52 -20.38
CA GLN A 184 -19.67 -1.30 -19.16
C GLN A 184 -21.00 -2.01 -18.85
N THR A 185 -20.93 -3.31 -18.58
CA THR A 185 -22.08 -4.14 -18.20
C THR A 185 -22.06 -4.42 -16.70
N ASN A 186 -23.19 -4.86 -16.15
CA ASN A 186 -23.35 -5.18 -14.72
C ASN A 186 -22.99 -4.02 -13.79
N VAL A 187 -23.36 -2.80 -14.18
CA VAL A 187 -23.24 -1.60 -13.36
C VAL A 187 -24.51 -1.44 -12.55
N ASP A 188 -24.38 -1.16 -11.25
CA ASP A 188 -25.53 -0.78 -10.43
C ASP A 188 -26.19 0.49 -10.97
N ILE A 189 -27.52 0.51 -11.02
CA ILE A 189 -28.29 1.65 -11.56
C ILE A 189 -28.44 2.81 -10.56
N ALA A 190 -27.99 2.61 -9.33
CA ALA A 190 -28.15 3.54 -8.22
C ALA A 190 -27.06 3.32 -7.18
N TYR A 191 -26.75 4.38 -6.43
CA TYR A 191 -25.94 4.31 -5.22
C TYR A 191 -26.86 4.35 -3.98
N TYR A 192 -26.55 3.51 -3.00
CA TYR A 192 -27.44 3.18 -1.87
C TYR A 192 -26.91 3.58 -0.48
N GLY A 193 -25.83 4.38 -0.40
CA GLY A 193 -25.27 4.79 0.90
C GLY A 193 -24.25 3.80 1.49
N ASP A 194 -23.73 2.88 0.70
CA ASP A 194 -22.84 1.79 1.14
C ASP A 194 -21.34 2.20 1.23
N GLU A 195 -21.06 3.47 1.54
CA GLU A 195 -19.70 4.00 1.71
C GLU A 195 -19.60 4.88 2.97
N ASN A 196 -18.41 4.92 3.57
CA ASN A 196 -18.12 5.80 4.71
C ASN A 196 -16.80 6.55 4.45
N PRO A 197 -16.81 7.90 4.31
CA PRO A 197 -17.98 8.78 4.39
C PRO A 197 -18.98 8.52 3.26
N ASP A 198 -20.28 8.71 3.54
CA ASP A 198 -21.34 8.57 2.55
C ASP A 198 -21.40 9.81 1.63
N PRO A 199 -21.18 9.69 0.30
CA PRO A 199 -21.30 10.80 -0.65
C PRO A 199 -22.67 11.49 -0.68
N LEU A 200 -23.75 10.82 -0.25
CA LEU A 200 -25.08 11.43 -0.18
C LEU A 200 -25.32 12.21 1.10
N LYS A 201 -24.41 12.10 2.09
CA LYS A 201 -24.54 12.79 3.36
C LYS A 201 -24.60 14.30 3.15
N GLY A 202 -25.66 14.93 3.67
CA GLY A 202 -25.91 16.37 3.54
C GLY A 202 -26.74 16.77 2.31
N THR A 203 -27.03 15.84 1.39
CA THR A 203 -27.89 16.10 0.23
C THR A 203 -29.38 15.94 0.53
N GLY A 204 -29.73 15.18 1.58
CA GLY A 204 -31.10 14.79 1.92
C GLY A 204 -31.65 13.61 1.10
N LEU A 205 -30.83 13.00 0.25
CA LEU A 205 -31.19 11.82 -0.55
C LEU A 205 -30.82 10.53 0.19
N GLU A 206 -31.72 9.55 0.17
CA GLU A 206 -31.43 8.18 0.66
C GLU A 206 -30.74 7.31 -0.41
N ARG A 207 -30.89 7.68 -1.68
CA ARG A 207 -30.27 7.02 -2.83
C ARG A 207 -30.11 8.01 -3.97
N SER A 208 -29.17 7.76 -4.87
CA SER A 208 -29.03 8.49 -6.13
C SER A 208 -29.14 7.56 -7.32
N GLY A 209 -29.12 8.13 -8.53
CA GLY A 209 -28.72 7.35 -9.71
C GLY A 209 -27.25 6.91 -9.62
N ILE A 210 -26.69 6.55 -10.76
CA ILE A 210 -25.26 6.20 -10.86
C ILE A 210 -24.40 7.38 -10.42
N ILE A 211 -23.48 7.16 -9.48
CA ILE A 211 -22.43 8.14 -9.17
C ILE A 211 -21.30 7.95 -10.16
N SER A 212 -21.18 8.91 -11.09
CA SER A 212 -20.10 8.95 -12.06
C SER A 212 -18.85 9.60 -11.48
N THR A 213 -17.69 8.95 -11.65
CA THR A 213 -16.40 9.64 -11.47
C THR A 213 -15.99 10.23 -12.81
N PHE A 214 -15.76 11.54 -12.83
CA PHE A 214 -15.30 12.27 -14.00
C PHE A 214 -14.07 13.10 -13.67
N THR A 215 -12.96 12.82 -14.35
CA THR A 215 -11.74 13.65 -14.29
C THR A 215 -11.54 14.28 -15.66
N PRO A 216 -11.60 15.62 -15.79
CA PRO A 216 -11.30 16.30 -17.03
C PRO A 216 -9.79 16.30 -17.31
N SER A 217 -9.42 16.55 -18.57
CA SER A 217 -8.04 16.47 -19.08
C SER A 217 -7.01 17.41 -18.43
N ASN A 218 -7.35 18.24 -17.45
CA ASN A 218 -6.39 19.09 -16.75
C ASN A 218 -6.49 18.90 -15.23
N LEU A 219 -5.56 18.16 -14.63
CA LEU A 219 -5.36 18.09 -13.18
C LEU A 219 -4.59 19.32 -12.64
N GLY A 220 -4.87 20.51 -13.18
CA GLY A 220 -4.17 21.73 -12.84
C GLY A 220 -4.48 22.23 -11.43
N SER A 221 -3.58 21.99 -10.48
CA SER A 221 -3.37 22.73 -9.21
C SER A 221 -4.54 22.93 -8.24
N GLU A 222 -5.72 22.34 -8.44
CA GLU A 222 -6.70 22.27 -7.37
C GLU A 222 -6.26 21.17 -6.41
N LYS A 223 -5.60 21.60 -5.34
CA LYS A 223 -5.33 20.77 -4.16
C LYS A 223 -6.63 20.04 -3.82
N ALA A 224 -6.60 18.71 -3.93
CA ALA A 224 -7.64 17.86 -3.40
C ALA A 224 -7.66 18.03 -1.87
N THR A 225 -8.42 19.02 -1.41
CA THR A 225 -8.89 19.10 -0.03
C THR A 225 -10.16 18.26 0.03
N MET A 226 -10.00 17.02 0.49
CA MET A 226 -11.07 16.26 1.16
C MET A 226 -10.58 15.92 2.56
#